data_AF-A0A4Q8K8M5-F1
#
_entry.id   AF-A0A4Q8K8M5-F1
#
_cell.length_a   1.000
_cell.length_b   1.000
_cell.length_c   1.000
_cell.angle_alpha   90.00
_cell.angle_beta   90.00
_cell.angle_gamma   90.00
#
_symmetry.space_group_name_H-M   'P 1'
#
loop_
_entity.id
_entity.type
_entity.pdbx_description
1 polymer ?
#
loop_
_entity_poly.entity_id
_entity_poly.type
_entity_poly.pdbx_seq_one_letter_code
_entity_poly.pdbx_strand_id
1 'polypeptide(L)'
;MTVFVLLLLLPTVTSQAEDPAVFKVRWNVPTIQCLKTYGIDFVPLLRSYGILVNNGDEFRGGVNTIFYESQLGLYPHLNQTDYPVNGGIPQLGDLSAHLKKSRQDIDKIIPDVQFTGLGIIDWESWRAVWDFNWGTLKKYREESFRVARDQHPDWTNSSLLKSAQEEWETSAKNYMLKTLQQAQMMRPQALWCYYLYPDCYNYKGQTPQEFECPPIVIKGNNQMIFGEFWPK
;
A
#
# COMPACT_ATOMS: atom_id res chain seq x y z
N MET A 1 41.52 11.26 -48.14
CA MET A 1 40.84 11.88 -46.98
C MET A 1 39.44 11.31 -46.91
N THR A 2 39.20 10.38 -45.99
CA THR A 2 37.92 9.70 -45.84
C THR A 2 37.41 10.03 -44.44
N VAL A 3 36.32 10.79 -44.35
CA VAL A 3 35.72 11.19 -43.07
C VAL A 3 34.69 10.14 -42.69
N PHE A 4 34.91 9.44 -41.57
CA PHE A 4 33.89 8.59 -40.95
C PHE A 4 33.01 9.46 -40.04
N VAL A 5 31.72 9.57 -40.38
CA VAL A 5 30.71 10.16 -39.50
C VAL A 5 30.16 9.04 -38.63
N LEU A 6 30.48 9.07 -37.34
CA LEU A 6 29.93 8.15 -36.34
C LEU A 6 28.53 8.65 -35.96
N LEU A 7 27.47 8.02 -36.50
CA LEU A 7 26.10 8.25 -36.04
C LEU A 7 25.88 7.54 -34.70
N LEU A 8 25.87 8.32 -33.62
CA LEU A 8 25.41 7.87 -32.31
C LEU A 8 23.87 7.81 -32.33
N LEU A 9 23.32 6.63 -32.60
CA LEU A 9 21.90 6.35 -32.36
C LEU A 9 21.71 6.20 -30.84
N LEU A 10 21.26 7.27 -30.19
CA LEU A 10 20.73 7.19 -28.84
C LEU A 10 19.46 6.32 -28.90
N PRO A 11 19.36 5.21 -28.14
CA PRO A 11 18.10 4.49 -28.04
C PRO A 11 17.12 5.42 -27.33
N THR A 12 16.17 5.95 -28.08
CA THR A 12 14.96 6.54 -27.53
C THR A 12 14.26 5.44 -26.75
N VAL A 13 14.36 5.49 -25.42
CA VAL A 13 13.49 4.71 -24.54
C VAL A 13 12.09 5.29 -24.71
N THR A 14 11.35 4.76 -25.67
CA THR A 14 9.91 4.96 -25.74
C THR A 14 9.32 4.22 -24.54
N SER A 15 9.06 4.95 -23.46
CA SER A 15 8.08 4.51 -22.47
C SER A 15 6.78 4.35 -23.24
N GLN A 16 6.41 3.10 -23.53
CA GLN A 16 5.14 2.79 -24.15
C GLN A 16 4.10 2.97 -23.06
N ALA A 17 3.59 4.20 -22.94
CA ALA A 17 2.45 4.48 -22.09
C ALA A 17 1.34 3.48 -22.43
N GLU A 18 0.86 2.75 -21.43
CA GLU A 18 -0.17 1.73 -21.63
C GLU A 18 -1.42 2.38 -22.22
N ASP A 19 -2.00 1.77 -23.25
CA ASP A 19 -3.22 2.26 -23.90
C ASP A 19 -4.37 2.31 -22.87
N PRO A 20 -4.90 3.50 -22.51
CA PRO A 20 -5.95 3.64 -21.52
C PRO A 20 -7.28 2.97 -21.93
N ALA A 21 -7.39 2.44 -23.15
CA ALA A 21 -8.57 1.75 -23.65
C ALA A 21 -8.70 0.26 -23.23
N VAL A 22 -7.70 -0.35 -22.58
CA VAL A 22 -7.73 -1.80 -22.27
C VAL A 22 -8.02 -2.07 -20.79
N PHE A 23 -9.20 -2.62 -20.51
CA PHE A 23 -9.56 -3.12 -19.17
C PHE A 23 -8.81 -4.42 -18.85
N LYS A 24 -7.98 -4.41 -17.80
CA LYS A 24 -7.15 -5.55 -17.39
C LYS A 24 -7.71 -6.26 -16.17
N VAL A 25 -7.95 -7.55 -16.27
CA VAL A 25 -8.26 -8.43 -15.13
C VAL A 25 -6.99 -9.15 -14.70
N ARG A 26 -6.64 -9.08 -13.41
CA ARG A 26 -5.46 -9.75 -12.83
C ARG A 26 -5.89 -10.83 -11.86
N TRP A 27 -5.29 -12.01 -11.95
CA TRP A 27 -5.49 -13.10 -11.02
C TRP A 27 -4.59 -12.95 -9.80
N ASN A 28 -5.16 -12.78 -8.61
CA ASN A 28 -4.43 -12.70 -7.34
C ASN A 28 -4.96 -13.74 -6.33
N VAL A 29 -5.25 -14.95 -6.80
CA VAL A 29 -5.69 -16.08 -5.98
C VAL A 29 -4.53 -17.08 -5.90
N PRO A 30 -4.20 -17.65 -4.72
CA PRO A 30 -3.04 -18.53 -4.55
C PRO A 30 -3.31 -19.96 -5.08
N THR A 31 -3.74 -20.09 -6.34
CA THR A 31 -4.09 -21.37 -6.98
C THR A 31 -2.92 -22.32 -7.18
N ILE A 32 -1.68 -21.87 -6.99
CA ILE A 32 -0.49 -22.73 -6.99
C ILE A 32 -0.60 -23.86 -5.95
N GLN A 33 -1.36 -23.65 -4.87
CA GLN A 33 -1.64 -24.69 -3.89
C GLN A 33 -2.47 -25.84 -4.52
N CYS A 34 -3.41 -25.53 -5.41
CA CYS A 34 -4.21 -26.51 -6.13
C CYS A 34 -3.35 -27.33 -7.10
N LEU A 35 -2.43 -26.68 -7.81
CA LEU A 35 -1.48 -27.37 -8.68
C LEU A 35 -0.59 -28.33 -7.87
N LYS A 36 -0.01 -27.85 -6.77
CA LYS A 36 0.88 -28.65 -5.92
C LYS A 36 0.19 -29.80 -5.19
N THR A 37 -1.07 -29.61 -4.78
CA THR A 37 -1.79 -30.59 -3.94
C THR A 37 -2.62 -31.56 -4.78
N TYR A 38 -3.24 -31.09 -5.85
CA TYR A 38 -4.23 -31.84 -6.62
C TYR A 38 -3.87 -31.98 -8.11
N GLY A 39 -2.75 -31.40 -8.57
CA GLY A 39 -2.37 -31.42 -9.98
C GLY A 39 -3.26 -30.57 -10.88
N ILE A 40 -4.04 -29.64 -10.31
CA ILE A 40 -4.98 -28.79 -11.06
C ILE A 40 -4.27 -27.49 -11.45
N ASP A 41 -3.97 -27.34 -12.74
CA ASP A 41 -3.40 -26.13 -13.32
C ASP A 41 -4.51 -25.21 -13.87
N PHE A 42 -4.68 -24.02 -13.26
CA PHE A 42 -5.64 -23.01 -13.70
C PHE A 42 -5.06 -22.07 -14.77
N VAL A 43 -3.75 -22.03 -14.98
CA VAL A 43 -3.09 -21.03 -15.84
C VAL A 43 -3.60 -21.07 -17.29
N PRO A 44 -3.72 -22.24 -17.96
CA PRO A 44 -4.24 -22.29 -19.33
C PRO A 44 -5.67 -21.74 -19.44
N LEU A 45 -6.53 -22.08 -18.47
CA LEU A 45 -7.91 -21.64 -18.43
C LEU A 45 -8.00 -20.12 -18.23
N LEU A 46 -7.28 -19.58 -17.24
CA LEU A 46 -7.26 -18.14 -16.95
C LEU A 46 -6.78 -17.32 -18.16
N ARG A 47 -5.70 -17.77 -18.81
CA ARG A 47 -5.17 -17.13 -20.02
C ARG A 47 -6.15 -17.19 -21.19
N SER A 48 -6.93 -18.27 -21.32
CA SER A 48 -7.98 -18.39 -22.35
C SER A 48 -9.09 -17.33 -22.22
N TYR A 49 -9.30 -16.80 -21.02
CA TYR A 49 -10.23 -15.69 -20.74
C TYR A 49 -9.58 -14.30 -20.80
N GLY A 50 -8.30 -14.20 -21.21
CA GLY A 50 -7.57 -12.94 -21.21
C GLY A 50 -7.23 -12.41 -19.81
N ILE A 51 -7.30 -13.26 -18.77
CA ILE A 51 -6.91 -12.89 -17.41
C ILE A 51 -5.39 -12.93 -17.31
N LEU A 52 -4.80 -11.85 -16.82
CA LEU A 52 -3.38 -11.76 -16.54
C LEU A 52 -3.06 -12.60 -15.31
N VAL A 53 -2.15 -13.55 -15.43
CA VAL A 53 -1.71 -14.46 -14.36
C VAL A 53 -0.19 -14.54 -14.35
N ASN A 54 0.40 -14.60 -13.16
CA ASN A 54 1.84 -14.78 -13.01
C ASN A 54 2.32 -16.07 -13.68
N ASN A 55 3.58 -16.06 -14.11
CA ASN A 55 4.20 -17.24 -14.69
C ASN A 55 4.22 -18.39 -13.67
N GLY A 56 3.89 -19.60 -14.11
CA GLY A 56 3.86 -20.78 -13.24
C GLY A 56 2.85 -20.72 -12.09
N ASP A 57 1.84 -19.84 -12.18
CA ASP A 57 0.86 -19.57 -11.12
C ASP A 57 1.46 -19.03 -9.82
N GLU A 58 2.67 -18.47 -9.88
CA GLU A 58 3.32 -17.91 -8.69
C GLU A 58 2.43 -16.85 -8.03
N PHE A 59 2.26 -16.93 -6.70
CA PHE A 59 1.45 -15.95 -5.98
C PHE A 59 2.06 -14.53 -6.04
N ARG A 60 3.36 -14.44 -6.33
CA ARG A 60 4.07 -13.20 -6.57
C ARG A 60 4.90 -13.35 -7.83
N GLY A 61 4.66 -12.50 -8.81
CA GLY A 61 5.37 -12.56 -10.07
C GLY A 61 5.21 -11.27 -10.85
N GLY A 62 5.50 -11.34 -12.15
CA GLY A 62 5.55 -10.20 -13.06
C GLY A 62 4.23 -9.48 -13.31
N VAL A 63 3.07 -10.10 -13.05
CA VAL A 63 1.74 -9.49 -13.24
C VAL A 63 1.31 -8.71 -12.01
N ASN A 64 1.39 -9.34 -10.84
CA ASN A 64 1.07 -8.74 -9.56
C ASN A 64 1.89 -9.38 -8.43
N THR A 65 2.15 -8.56 -7.40
CA THR A 65 2.86 -8.98 -6.19
C THR A 65 2.27 -8.26 -4.99
N ILE A 66 1.78 -9.02 -4.01
CA ILE A 66 1.20 -8.49 -2.77
C ILE A 66 2.15 -8.65 -1.59
N PHE A 67 2.24 -7.59 -0.78
CA PHE A 67 2.96 -7.53 0.50
C PHE A 67 1.96 -7.43 1.64
N TYR A 68 1.84 -8.49 2.45
CA TYR A 68 1.11 -8.42 3.71
C TYR A 68 1.91 -7.67 4.77
N GLU A 69 1.25 -7.29 5.86
CA GLU A 69 1.79 -6.47 6.96
C GLU A 69 3.22 -6.84 7.43
N SER A 70 3.50 -8.14 7.58
CA SER A 70 4.79 -8.63 8.07
C SER A 70 5.90 -8.72 7.00
N GLN A 71 5.61 -8.31 5.77
CA GLN A 71 6.44 -8.60 4.60
C GLN A 71 6.99 -7.35 3.92
N LEU A 72 6.65 -6.15 4.41
CA LEU A 72 7.20 -4.91 3.91
C LEU A 72 7.56 -3.99 5.07
N GLY A 73 8.83 -4.02 5.46
CA GLY A 73 9.33 -3.12 6.48
C GLY A 73 8.99 -3.51 7.91
N LEU A 74 9.12 -2.52 8.79
CA LEU A 74 8.76 -2.62 10.20
C LEU A 74 7.47 -1.84 10.43
N TYR A 75 6.34 -2.41 10.03
CA TYR A 75 5.04 -1.76 10.15
C TYR A 75 4.60 -1.70 11.63
N PRO A 76 4.36 -0.50 12.20
CA PRO A 76 3.93 -0.36 13.60
C PRO A 76 2.48 -0.79 13.74
N HIS A 77 2.20 -1.71 14.67
CA HIS A 77 0.84 -2.16 14.94
C HIS A 77 0.70 -2.75 16.35
N LEU A 78 -0.52 -2.78 16.86
CA LEU A 78 -0.88 -3.50 18.07
C LEU A 78 -1.34 -4.90 17.67
N ASN A 79 -0.65 -5.94 18.16
CA ASN A 79 -0.97 -7.33 17.81
C ASN A 79 -2.33 -7.77 18.41
N GLN A 80 -2.65 -9.07 18.31
CA GLN A 80 -3.94 -9.63 18.77
C GLN A 80 -4.17 -9.49 20.29
N THR A 81 -3.11 -9.32 21.08
CA THR A 81 -3.18 -9.10 22.53
C THR A 81 -2.90 -7.65 22.91
N ASP A 82 -3.02 -6.73 21.94
CA ASP A 82 -2.71 -5.30 22.06
C ASP A 82 -1.26 -4.99 22.49
N TYR A 83 -0.34 -5.92 22.25
CA TYR A 83 1.08 -5.69 22.50
C TYR A 83 1.69 -4.88 21.34
N PRO A 84 2.51 -3.85 21.63
CA PRO A 84 3.09 -2.99 20.61
C PRO A 84 4.19 -3.72 19.83
N VAL A 85 4.00 -3.82 18.51
CA VAL A 85 5.00 -4.28 17.55
C VAL A 85 5.55 -3.07 16.80
N ASN A 86 6.87 -2.95 16.71
CA ASN A 86 7.57 -1.81 16.09
C ASN A 86 7.10 -0.43 16.62
N GLY A 87 6.80 -0.33 17.92
CA GLY A 87 6.28 0.88 18.55
C GLY A 87 4.76 0.92 18.71
N GLY A 88 4.02 0.00 18.10
CA GLY A 88 2.56 -0.13 18.27
C GLY A 88 1.75 0.87 17.44
N ILE A 89 2.17 2.13 17.44
CA ILE A 89 1.54 3.25 16.70
C ILE A 89 2.59 3.98 15.84
N PRO A 90 2.18 4.66 14.75
CA PRO A 90 3.11 5.30 13.82
C PRO A 90 4.07 6.32 14.46
N GLN A 91 3.58 7.15 15.40
CA GLN A 91 4.39 8.19 16.04
C GLN A 91 5.46 7.67 17.02
N LEU A 92 5.38 6.40 17.42
CA LEU A 92 6.39 5.74 18.26
C LEU A 92 7.30 4.78 17.48
N GLY A 93 7.03 4.54 16.19
CA GLY A 93 7.81 3.62 15.37
C GLY A 93 9.05 4.28 14.78
N ASP A 94 10.12 3.50 14.59
CA ASP A 94 11.32 3.96 13.87
C ASP A 94 11.14 3.89 12.35
N LEU A 95 10.76 5.04 11.76
CA LEU A 95 10.52 5.17 10.32
C LEU A 95 11.79 4.93 9.48
N SER A 96 12.98 5.25 10.01
CA SER A 96 14.23 5.02 9.29
C SER A 96 14.54 3.53 9.21
N ALA A 97 14.40 2.81 10.32
CA ALA A 97 14.54 1.36 10.36
C ALA A 97 13.48 0.67 9.50
N HIS A 98 12.23 1.16 9.54
CA HIS A 98 11.16 0.71 8.65
C HIS A 98 11.58 0.81 7.19
N LEU A 99 11.98 1.99 6.72
CA LEU A 99 12.34 2.20 5.32
C LEU A 99 13.57 1.37 4.91
N LYS A 100 14.57 1.23 5.79
CA LYS A 100 15.73 0.36 5.54
C LYS A 100 15.29 -1.10 5.33
N LYS A 101 14.39 -1.60 6.17
CA LYS A 101 13.86 -2.96 6.06
C LYS A 101 12.98 -3.12 4.81
N SER A 102 12.13 -2.14 4.51
CA SER A 102 11.29 -2.14 3.30
C SER A 102 12.12 -2.24 2.02
N ARG A 103 13.30 -1.60 1.93
CA ARG A 103 14.19 -1.78 0.77
C ARG A 103 14.61 -3.23 0.59
N GLN A 104 15.10 -3.84 1.68
CA GLN A 104 15.53 -5.24 1.66
C GLN A 104 14.39 -6.19 1.27
N ASP A 105 13.18 -5.91 1.76
CA ASP A 105 12.02 -6.73 1.46
C ASP A 105 11.55 -6.59 0.01
N ILE A 106 11.57 -5.37 -0.54
CA ILE A 106 11.28 -5.13 -1.98
C ILE A 106 12.29 -5.85 -2.86
N ASP A 107 13.60 -5.74 -2.58
CA ASP A 107 14.64 -6.42 -3.35
C ASP A 107 14.53 -7.95 -3.27
N LYS A 108 14.14 -8.46 -2.11
CA LYS A 108 13.93 -9.90 -1.92
C LYS A 108 12.70 -10.41 -2.66
N ILE A 109 11.60 -9.68 -2.61
CA ILE A 109 10.29 -10.15 -3.08
C ILE A 109 10.08 -9.84 -4.58
N ILE A 110 10.55 -8.70 -5.07
CA ILE A 110 10.51 -8.29 -6.47
C ILE A 110 11.95 -8.08 -6.94
N PRO A 111 12.74 -9.13 -7.20
CA PRO A 111 14.16 -8.97 -7.57
C PRO A 111 14.36 -8.26 -8.92
N ASP A 112 13.36 -8.31 -9.81
CA ASP A 112 13.41 -7.62 -11.09
C ASP A 112 13.23 -6.10 -10.90
N VAL A 113 14.30 -5.34 -11.12
CA VAL A 113 14.28 -3.86 -11.07
C VAL A 113 13.46 -3.22 -12.18
N GLN A 114 13.19 -3.97 -13.26
CA GLN A 114 12.35 -3.55 -14.39
C GLN A 114 10.90 -4.05 -14.26
N PHE A 115 10.48 -4.48 -13.07
CA PHE A 115 9.10 -4.90 -12.81
C PHE A 115 8.09 -3.84 -13.27
N THR A 116 7.17 -4.26 -14.14
CA THR A 116 6.08 -3.44 -14.71
C THR A 116 4.69 -3.83 -14.17
N GLY A 117 4.62 -4.83 -13.30
CA GLY A 117 3.36 -5.32 -12.74
C GLY A 117 2.77 -4.44 -11.66
N LEU A 118 1.75 -4.96 -10.98
CA LEU A 118 1.07 -4.30 -9.87
C LEU A 118 1.65 -4.73 -8.51
N GLY A 119 2.32 -3.83 -7.81
CA GLY A 119 2.72 -3.96 -6.42
C GLY A 119 1.62 -3.52 -5.47
N ILE A 120 1.15 -4.42 -4.61
CA ILE A 120 0.02 -4.18 -3.70
C ILE A 120 0.56 -4.21 -2.27
N ILE A 121 0.43 -3.11 -1.53
CA ILE A 121 0.75 -3.05 -0.12
C ILE A 121 -0.54 -3.26 0.68
N ASP A 122 -0.59 -4.36 1.42
CA ASP A 122 -1.75 -4.78 2.18
C ASP A 122 -1.50 -4.56 3.67
N TRP A 123 -1.78 -3.32 4.10
CA TRP A 123 -1.66 -2.86 5.47
C TRP A 123 -3.03 -2.47 6.01
N GLU A 124 -3.51 -3.21 7.01
CA GLU A 124 -4.90 -3.09 7.47
C GLU A 124 -5.01 -2.76 8.97
N SER A 125 -3.90 -2.86 9.72
CA SER A 125 -3.88 -2.68 11.17
C SER A 125 -4.41 -1.33 11.61
N TRP A 126 -4.28 -0.27 10.83
CA TRP A 126 -4.82 1.05 11.14
C TRP A 126 -5.16 1.87 9.89
N ARG A 127 -5.80 3.03 10.08
CA ARG A 127 -6.10 4.00 9.01
C ARG A 127 -5.37 5.32 9.27
N ALA A 128 -4.83 5.94 8.22
CA ALA A 128 -4.06 7.18 8.39
C ALA A 128 -4.92 8.36 8.87
N VAL A 129 -6.18 8.44 8.43
CA VAL A 129 -7.14 9.42 8.93
C VAL A 129 -7.59 9.01 10.33
N TRP A 130 -7.45 9.90 11.32
CA TRP A 130 -7.73 9.62 12.73
C TRP A 130 -9.13 9.03 12.93
N ASP A 131 -10.14 9.69 12.34
CA ASP A 131 -11.54 9.32 12.51
C ASP A 131 -11.90 7.95 11.91
N PHE A 132 -11.11 7.43 10.96
CA PHE A 132 -11.34 6.11 10.37
C PHE A 132 -10.89 4.95 11.27
N ASN A 133 -10.25 5.24 12.41
CA ASN A 133 -9.87 4.23 13.41
C ASN A 133 -11.03 4.00 14.41
N TRP A 134 -12.14 3.48 13.90
CA TRP A 134 -13.33 3.10 14.68
C TRP A 134 -13.41 1.59 14.91
N GLY A 135 -14.44 1.15 15.66
CA GLY A 135 -14.63 -0.27 15.97
C GLY A 135 -13.42 -0.85 16.70
N THR A 136 -12.91 -1.98 16.21
CA THR A 136 -11.72 -2.64 16.76
C THR A 136 -10.45 -1.79 16.61
N LEU A 137 -10.41 -0.83 15.69
CA LEU A 137 -9.26 0.07 15.49
C LEU A 137 -9.24 1.23 16.49
N LYS A 138 -10.28 1.40 17.33
CA LYS A 138 -10.33 2.47 18.34
C LYS A 138 -9.14 2.43 19.31
N LYS A 139 -8.58 1.24 19.56
CA LYS A 139 -7.38 1.03 20.39
C LYS A 139 -6.20 1.90 19.99
N TYR A 140 -6.05 2.23 18.70
CA TYR A 140 -4.98 3.10 18.23
C TYR A 140 -5.14 4.57 18.66
N ARG A 141 -6.38 5.05 18.70
CA ARG A 141 -6.70 6.39 19.22
C ARG A 141 -6.51 6.45 20.72
N GLU A 142 -6.89 5.39 21.44
CA GLU A 142 -6.70 5.26 22.88
C GLU A 142 -5.22 5.22 23.26
N GLU A 143 -4.41 4.46 22.52
CA GLU A 143 -2.95 4.40 22.74
C GLU A 143 -2.28 5.73 22.41
N SER A 144 -2.66 6.39 21.31
CA SER A 144 -2.16 7.74 20.99
C SER A 144 -2.49 8.77 22.08
N PHE A 145 -3.71 8.73 22.60
CA PHE A 145 -4.12 9.60 23.71
C PHE A 145 -3.37 9.28 25.01
N ARG A 146 -3.13 7.99 25.29
CA ARG A 146 -2.33 7.55 26.45
C ARG A 146 -0.92 8.11 26.38
N VAL A 147 -0.28 8.01 25.22
CA VAL A 147 1.06 8.55 24.96
C VAL A 147 1.11 10.06 25.15
N ALA A 148 0.15 10.80 24.58
CA ALA A 148 0.09 12.26 24.74
C ALA A 148 -0.04 12.66 26.23
N ARG A 149 -0.86 11.93 26.99
CA ARG A 149 -1.02 12.17 28.44
C ARG A 149 0.24 11.88 29.23
N ASP A 150 0.96 10.81 28.90
CA ASP A 150 2.23 10.47 29.57
C ASP A 150 3.30 11.55 29.32
N GLN A 151 3.31 12.15 28.11
CA GLN A 151 4.23 13.22 27.73
C GLN A 151 3.83 14.60 28.30
N HIS A 152 2.54 14.83 28.47
CA HIS A 152 1.97 16.12 28.87
C HIS A 152 0.93 15.97 30.00
N PRO A 153 1.35 15.58 31.22
CA PRO A 153 0.42 15.25 32.31
C PRO A 153 -0.43 16.43 32.79
N ASP A 154 0.04 17.66 32.58
CA ASP A 154 -0.64 18.90 33.01
C ASP A 154 -1.61 19.46 31.96
N TRP A 155 -1.72 18.83 30.78
CA TRP A 155 -2.59 19.31 29.70
C TRP A 155 -4.04 18.92 29.91
N THR A 156 -4.94 19.74 29.36
CA THR A 156 -6.37 19.40 29.32
C THR A 156 -6.63 18.25 28.35
N ASN A 157 -7.70 17.47 28.58
CA ASN A 157 -8.10 16.40 27.67
C ASN A 157 -8.32 16.89 26.21
N SER A 158 -8.79 18.12 26.03
CA SER A 158 -8.98 18.71 24.69
C SER A 158 -7.63 18.92 23.98
N SER A 159 -6.66 19.49 24.70
CA SER A 159 -5.29 19.68 24.19
C SER A 159 -4.61 18.34 23.88
N LEU A 160 -4.77 17.35 24.75
CA LEU A 160 -4.23 16.00 24.57
C LEU A 160 -4.82 15.31 23.35
N LEU A 161 -6.14 15.39 23.15
CA LEU A 161 -6.80 14.80 21.99
C LEU A 161 -6.32 15.43 20.68
N LYS A 162 -6.16 16.77 20.67
CA LYS A 162 -5.66 17.49 19.50
C LYS A 162 -4.23 17.06 19.14
N SER A 163 -3.33 17.02 20.13
CA SER A 163 -1.95 16.58 19.91
C SER A 163 -1.87 15.12 19.45
N ALA A 164 -2.63 14.21 20.09
CA ALA A 164 -2.68 12.82 19.69
C ALA A 164 -3.15 12.63 18.23
N GLN A 165 -4.15 13.41 17.80
CA GLN A 165 -4.63 13.40 16.42
C GLN A 165 -3.57 13.94 15.45
N GLU A 166 -2.96 15.09 15.75
CA GLU A 166 -1.96 15.72 14.88
C GLU A 166 -0.71 14.82 14.68
N GLU A 167 -0.21 14.21 15.76
CA GLU A 167 0.93 13.29 15.71
C GLU A 167 0.60 12.00 14.96
N TRP A 168 -0.59 11.45 15.20
CA TRP A 168 -1.08 10.26 14.52
C TRP A 168 -1.14 10.49 13.01
N GLU A 169 -1.89 11.50 12.56
CA GLU A 169 -2.13 11.72 11.12
C GLU A 169 -0.82 12.07 10.40
N THR A 170 0.04 12.87 11.03
CA THR A 170 1.37 13.20 10.49
C THR A 170 2.24 11.95 10.33
N SER A 171 2.31 11.12 11.37
CA SER A 171 3.18 9.94 11.38
C SER A 171 2.65 8.84 10.47
N ALA A 172 1.35 8.54 10.53
CA ALA A 172 0.68 7.56 9.68
C ALA A 172 0.84 7.92 8.18
N LYS A 173 0.63 9.20 7.85
CA LYS A 173 0.88 9.72 6.50
C LYS A 173 2.33 9.53 6.07
N ASN A 174 3.29 9.85 6.94
CA ASN A 174 4.71 9.68 6.63
C ASN A 174 5.09 8.21 6.38
N TYR A 175 4.56 7.28 7.17
CA TYR A 175 4.76 5.84 6.95
C TYR A 175 4.22 5.40 5.59
N MET A 176 2.98 5.75 5.25
CA MET A 176 2.38 5.34 3.99
C MET A 176 3.09 5.99 2.79
N LEU A 177 3.28 7.30 2.84
CA LEU A 177 3.84 8.05 1.72
C LEU A 177 5.30 7.68 1.44
N LYS A 178 6.15 7.63 2.46
CA LYS A 178 7.58 7.35 2.24
C LYS A 178 7.81 5.89 1.83
N THR A 179 6.98 4.96 2.29
CA THR A 179 7.05 3.57 1.85
C THR A 179 6.66 3.44 0.38
N LEU A 180 5.56 4.08 -0.02
CA LEU A 180 5.11 4.11 -1.41
C LEU A 180 6.14 4.75 -2.34
N GLN A 181 6.67 5.93 -1.96
CA GLN A 181 7.74 6.61 -2.70
C GLN A 181 8.97 5.73 -2.85
N GLN A 182 9.36 5.02 -1.79
CA GLN A 182 10.50 4.10 -1.87
C GLN A 182 10.23 2.95 -2.83
N ALA A 183 9.04 2.36 -2.78
CA ALA A 183 8.65 1.30 -3.69
C ALA A 183 8.65 1.76 -5.16
N GLN A 184 8.12 2.95 -5.42
CA GLN A 184 8.14 3.59 -6.74
C GLN A 184 9.58 3.89 -7.21
N MET A 185 10.45 4.45 -6.35
CA MET A 185 11.85 4.70 -6.71
C MET A 185 12.61 3.41 -7.03
N MET A 186 12.33 2.33 -6.31
CA MET A 186 13.00 1.05 -6.50
C MET A 186 12.49 0.28 -7.72
N ARG A 187 11.19 0.39 -8.03
CA ARG A 187 10.53 -0.26 -9.17
C ARG A 187 9.74 0.80 -9.96
N PRO A 188 10.44 1.67 -10.73
CA PRO A 188 9.83 2.87 -11.33
C PRO A 188 8.84 2.60 -12.46
N GLN A 189 8.84 1.39 -13.02
CA GLN A 189 7.90 1.00 -14.07
C GLN A 189 6.66 0.28 -13.52
N ALA A 190 6.65 -0.04 -12.22
CA ALA A 190 5.56 -0.75 -11.58
C ALA A 190 4.43 0.20 -11.20
N LEU A 191 3.21 -0.32 -11.22
CA LEU A 191 2.08 0.31 -10.56
C LEU A 191 2.12 -0.07 -9.08
N TRP A 192 1.93 0.91 -8.19
CA TRP A 192 1.88 0.66 -6.74
C TRP A 192 0.59 1.19 -6.14
N CYS A 193 -0.02 0.42 -5.25
CA CYS A 193 -1.20 0.85 -4.50
C CYS A 193 -1.22 0.27 -3.08
N TYR A 194 -2.03 0.89 -2.23
CA TYR A 194 -2.47 0.30 -0.97
C TYR A 194 -3.81 -0.40 -1.19
N TYR A 195 -3.93 -1.63 -0.69
CA TYR A 195 -5.22 -2.32 -0.61
C TYR A 195 -6.21 -1.51 0.26
N LEU A 196 -7.48 -1.46 -0.13
CA LEU A 196 -8.58 -0.69 0.51
C LEU A 196 -8.47 0.85 0.46
N TYR A 197 -7.61 1.44 -0.39
CA TYR A 197 -7.57 2.90 -0.53
C TYR A 197 -7.95 3.38 -1.94
N PRO A 198 -8.92 4.33 -2.06
CA PRO A 198 -9.82 4.82 -1.00
C PRO A 198 -10.90 3.79 -0.62
N ASP A 199 -11.39 3.84 0.62
CA ASP A 199 -12.59 3.12 1.07
C ASP A 199 -13.80 4.07 1.07
N CYS A 200 -14.98 3.51 0.88
CA CYS A 200 -16.27 4.18 0.86
C CYS A 200 -17.10 3.91 2.12
N TYR A 201 -16.87 2.78 2.81
CA TYR A 201 -17.61 2.32 3.99
C TYR A 201 -19.15 2.23 3.81
N ASN A 202 -19.61 2.01 2.59
CA ASN A 202 -21.01 1.89 2.17
C ASN A 202 -21.52 0.44 2.15
N TYR A 203 -20.88 -0.46 2.91
CA TYR A 203 -21.08 -1.92 2.86
C TYR A 203 -22.47 -2.41 3.24
N LYS A 204 -23.29 -1.57 3.88
CA LYS A 204 -24.60 -1.93 4.44
C LYS A 204 -25.76 -1.18 3.77
N GLY A 205 -25.51 -0.54 2.63
CA GLY A 205 -26.56 0.13 1.88
C GLY A 205 -27.65 -0.84 1.43
N GLN A 206 -28.90 -0.40 1.46
CA GLN A 206 -30.07 -1.14 1.01
C GLN A 206 -30.79 -0.42 -0.14
N THR A 207 -30.54 0.88 -0.29
CA THR A 207 -31.04 1.72 -1.37
C THR A 207 -29.88 2.29 -2.20
N PRO A 208 -30.10 2.68 -3.48
CA PRO A 208 -29.06 3.27 -4.33
C PRO A 208 -28.28 4.42 -3.67
N GLN A 209 -28.95 5.29 -2.93
CA GLN A 209 -28.33 6.42 -2.22
C GLN A 209 -27.42 5.97 -1.08
N GLU A 210 -27.73 4.85 -0.42
CA GLU A 210 -26.90 4.32 0.67
C GLU A 210 -25.65 3.59 0.17
N PHE A 211 -25.53 3.38 -1.15
CA PHE A 211 -24.29 2.96 -1.80
C PHE A 211 -23.40 4.13 -2.19
N GLU A 212 -23.77 5.38 -1.92
CA GLU A 212 -22.85 6.51 -2.02
C GLU A 212 -21.92 6.57 -0.80
N CYS A 213 -20.70 7.07 -0.99
CA CYS A 213 -19.78 7.24 0.13
C CYS A 213 -20.28 8.35 1.06
N PRO A 214 -20.34 8.13 2.39
CA PRO A 214 -20.78 9.16 3.31
C PRO A 214 -19.92 10.44 3.20
N PRO A 215 -20.50 11.65 3.36
CA PRO A 215 -19.76 12.90 3.23
C PRO A 215 -18.51 13.00 4.13
N ILE A 216 -18.56 12.43 5.33
CA ILE A 216 -17.41 12.37 6.23
C ILE A 216 -16.27 11.49 5.68
N VAL A 217 -16.60 10.41 4.97
CA VAL A 217 -15.63 9.52 4.33
C VAL A 217 -15.01 10.22 3.13
N ILE A 218 -15.82 10.89 2.30
CA ILE A 218 -15.32 11.71 1.18
C ILE A 218 -14.36 12.79 1.70
N LYS A 219 -14.73 13.49 2.78
CA LYS A 219 -13.87 14.50 3.41
C LYS A 219 -12.53 13.90 3.88
N GLY A 220 -12.54 12.75 4.54
CA GLY A 220 -11.32 12.05 4.97
C GLY A 220 -10.47 11.58 3.80
N ASN A 221 -11.09 11.02 2.74
CA ASN A 221 -10.38 10.61 1.52
C ASN A 221 -9.71 11.81 0.84
N ASN A 222 -10.34 12.99 0.83
CA ASN A 222 -9.75 14.19 0.27
C ASN A 222 -8.51 14.68 1.05
N GLN A 223 -8.40 14.37 2.35
CA GLN A 223 -7.19 14.68 3.15
C GLN A 223 -6.00 13.77 2.78
N MET A 224 -6.29 12.62 2.17
CA MET A 224 -5.30 11.65 1.72
C MET A 224 -4.82 11.89 0.28
N ILE A 225 -5.33 12.94 -0.39
CA ILE A 225 -4.84 13.36 -1.71
C ILE A 225 -3.46 14.01 -1.51
N PHE A 226 -2.42 13.21 -1.72
CA PHE A 226 -1.04 13.69 -1.71
C PHE A 226 -0.73 14.29 -3.09
N GLY A 227 -0.93 15.60 -3.22
CA GLY A 227 -1.01 16.36 -4.49
C GLY A 227 0.14 16.28 -5.50
N GLU A 228 1.08 15.35 -5.39
CA GLU A 228 2.21 15.17 -6.32
C GLU A 228 2.54 13.70 -6.65
N PHE A 229 1.85 12.71 -6.08
CA PHE A 229 2.38 11.32 -6.05
C PHE A 229 1.49 10.23 -6.65
N TRP A 230 0.27 10.58 -7.10
CA TRP A 230 -0.49 9.68 -7.96
C TRP A 230 -0.09 9.93 -9.41
N PRO A 231 0.22 8.89 -10.20
CA PRO A 231 0.40 9.06 -11.63
C PRO A 231 -0.88 9.72 -12.19
N LYS A 232 -0.70 10.81 -12.94
CA LYS A 232 -1.75 11.30 -13.83
C LYS A 232 -1.96 10.33 -14.97
#